data_AF-I6UZE5-F1
#
_entry.id   AF-I6UZE5-F1
#
_cell.length_a   1.000
_cell.length_b   1.000
_cell.length_c   1.000
_cell.angle_alpha   90.00
_cell.angle_beta   90.00
_cell.angle_gamma   90.00
#
_symmetry.space_group_name_H-M   'P 1'
#
loop_
_entity.id
_entity.type
_entity.pdbx_description
1 polymer ?
#
loop_
_entity_poly.entity_id
_entity_poly.type
_entity_poly.pdbx_seq_one_letter_code
_entity_poly.pdbx_strand_id
1 'polypeptide(L)'
;INANYWLDKAKPQIQKTARNIVNYDEQFQNYYDTLVDTVQKKDKAGLKEGISDLITTINTNSKEVTDVIKMLQDFKGKLYQNSTDFKNNVGGPDGKGGLTAILAGQQATIPQLQ
;
A
#
# COMPACT_ATOMS: atom_id res chain seq x y z
N ILE A 1 -13.31 -5.62 9.18
CA ILE A 1 -12.67 -6.05 7.91
C ILE A 1 -11.65 -5.01 7.41
N ASN A 2 -12.05 -3.77 7.12
CA ASN A 2 -11.12 -2.75 6.60
C ASN A 2 -9.94 -2.45 7.54
N ALA A 3 -10.18 -2.35 8.85
CA ALA A 3 -9.12 -2.13 9.84
C ALA A 3 -8.10 -3.28 9.90
N ASN A 4 -8.58 -4.53 9.90
CA ASN A 4 -7.69 -5.70 9.88
C ASN A 4 -6.89 -5.74 8.57
N TYR A 5 -7.51 -5.45 7.42
CA TYR A 5 -6.78 -5.35 6.15
C TYR A 5 -5.66 -4.30 6.19
N TRP A 6 -5.94 -3.14 6.79
CA TRP A 6 -4.93 -2.10 6.98
C TRP A 6 -3.75 -2.59 7.84
N LEU A 7 -4.05 -3.13 9.03
CA LEU A 7 -3.05 -3.55 10.00
C LEU A 7 -2.23 -4.75 9.53
N ASP A 8 -2.89 -5.73 8.92
CA ASP A 8 -2.29 -7.03 8.63
C ASP A 8 -1.70 -7.13 7.22
N LYS A 9 -2.08 -6.22 6.30
CA LYS A 9 -1.67 -6.28 4.89
C LYS A 9 -1.07 -4.97 4.40
N ALA A 10 -1.85 -3.89 4.39
CA ALA A 10 -1.42 -2.65 3.73
C ALA A 10 -0.21 -2.01 4.41
N LYS A 11 -0.28 -1.80 5.74
CA LYS A 11 0.80 -1.20 6.51
C LYS A 11 2.11 -2.03 6.44
N PRO A 12 2.10 -3.36 6.64
CA PRO A 12 3.31 -4.17 6.49
C PRO A 12 3.95 -4.08 5.10
N GLN A 13 3.16 -4.08 4.02
CA GLN A 13 3.71 -3.98 2.67
C GLN A 13 4.37 -2.61 2.41
N ILE A 14 3.76 -1.50 2.87
CA ILE A 14 4.38 -0.17 2.79
C ILE A 14 5.71 -0.15 3.55
N GLN A 15 5.73 -0.70 4.77
CA GLN A 15 6.95 -0.75 5.58
C GLN A 15 8.06 -1.59 4.94
N LYS A 16 7.70 -2.73 4.34
CA LYS A 16 8.64 -3.56 3.58
C LYS A 16 9.24 -2.76 2.42
N THR A 17 8.39 -2.16 1.58
CA THR A 17 8.86 -1.40 0.41
C THR A 17 9.71 -0.18 0.80
N ALA A 18 9.39 0.48 1.92
CA ALA A 18 10.24 1.55 2.45
C ALA A 18 11.62 1.02 2.90
N ARG A 19 11.68 -0.17 3.51
CA ARG A 19 12.93 -0.81 3.92
C ARG A 19 13.81 -1.20 2.72
N ASN A 20 13.22 -1.48 1.57
CA ASN A 20 13.99 -1.77 0.36
C ASN A 20 14.92 -0.62 -0.07
N ILE A 21 14.61 0.64 0.32
CA ILE A 21 15.50 1.78 0.08
C ILE A 21 16.80 1.63 0.86
N VAL A 22 16.70 1.28 2.14
CA VAL A 22 17.85 1.04 3.02
C VAL A 22 18.65 -0.16 2.54
N ASN A 23 17.97 -1.27 2.21
CA ASN A 23 18.63 -2.47 1.70
C ASN A 23 19.38 -2.21 0.38
N TYR A 24 18.82 -1.37 -0.50
CA TYR A 24 19.49 -1.00 -1.76
C TYR A 24 20.71 -0.11 -1.51
N ASP A 25 20.61 0.85 -0.59
CA ASP A 25 21.76 1.67 -0.20
C ASP A 25 22.89 0.79 0.35
N GLU A 26 22.59 -0.12 1.29
CA GLU A 26 23.56 -1.08 1.81
C GLU A 26 24.19 -1.94 0.71
N GLN A 27 23.39 -2.45 -0.24
CA GLN A 27 23.91 -3.21 -1.38
C GLN A 27 24.85 -2.35 -2.23
N PHE A 28 24.48 -1.11 -2.52
CA PHE A 28 25.31 -0.20 -3.31
C PHE A 28 26.62 0.12 -2.61
N GLN A 29 26.60 0.42 -1.31
CA GLN A 29 27.80 0.66 -0.51
C GLN A 29 28.74 -0.55 -0.52
N ASN A 30 28.19 -1.76 -0.36
CA ASN A 30 28.99 -3.00 -0.41
C ASN A 30 29.63 -3.25 -1.78
N TYR A 31 29.00 -2.77 -2.86
CA TYR A 31 29.51 -2.95 -4.22
C TYR A 31 30.49 -1.85 -4.63
N TYR A 32 30.46 -0.68 -3.98
CA TYR A 32 31.14 0.53 -4.44
C TYR A 32 32.64 0.31 -4.69
N ASP A 33 33.39 -0.15 -3.69
CA ASP A 33 34.84 -0.33 -3.81
C ASP A 33 35.20 -1.37 -4.88
N THR A 34 34.42 -2.46 -4.96
CA THR A 34 34.57 -3.49 -6.00
C THR A 34 34.34 -2.90 -7.40
N LEU A 35 33.30 -2.09 -7.57
CA LEU A 35 33.02 -1.44 -8.85
C LEU A 35 34.14 -0.46 -9.24
N VAL A 36 34.67 0.32 -8.30
CA VAL A 36 35.83 1.20 -8.53
C VAL A 36 37.05 0.39 -8.97
N ASP A 37 37.34 -0.73 -8.30
CA ASP A 37 38.46 -1.60 -8.63
C ASP A 37 38.32 -2.25 -10.02
N THR A 38 37.11 -2.70 -10.41
CA THR A 38 36.86 -3.24 -11.76
C THR A 38 37.13 -2.18 -12.85
N VAL A 39 36.79 -0.92 -12.61
CA VAL A 39 37.11 0.19 -13.53
C VAL A 39 38.62 0.39 -13.64
N GLN A 40 39.34 0.42 -12.51
CA GLN A 40 40.80 0.60 -12.48
C GLN A 40 41.52 -0.54 -13.23
N LYS A 41 41.04 -1.77 -13.05
CA LYS A 41 41.55 -2.98 -13.72
C LYS A 41 41.09 -3.12 -15.18
N LYS A 42 40.23 -2.22 -15.67
CA LYS A 42 39.57 -2.30 -16.99
C LYS A 42 38.79 -3.62 -17.17
N ASP A 43 38.30 -4.19 -16.07
CA ASP A 43 37.47 -5.40 -16.07
C ASP A 43 36.03 -5.05 -16.46
N LYS A 44 35.76 -5.11 -17.75
CA LYS A 44 34.42 -4.86 -18.30
C LYS A 44 33.40 -5.90 -17.90
N ALA A 45 33.83 -7.15 -17.64
CA ALA A 45 32.92 -8.23 -17.30
C ALA A 45 32.41 -8.05 -15.88
N GLY A 46 33.31 -7.87 -14.91
CA GLY A 46 32.96 -7.61 -13.51
C GLY A 46 32.16 -6.32 -13.34
N LEU A 47 32.52 -5.26 -14.06
CA LEU A 47 31.75 -4.01 -14.03
C LEU A 47 30.31 -4.20 -14.55
N LYS A 48 30.14 -4.95 -15.64
CA LYS A 48 28.82 -5.24 -16.20
C LYS A 48 27.98 -6.07 -15.24
N GLU A 49 28.56 -7.09 -14.62
CA GLU A 49 27.89 -7.94 -13.64
C GLU A 49 27.40 -7.13 -12.44
N GLY A 50 28.29 -6.39 -11.77
CA GLY A 50 27.92 -5.60 -10.59
C GLY A 50 26.86 -4.52 -10.87
N ILE A 51 26.93 -3.86 -12.03
CA ILE A 51 25.87 -2.92 -12.45
C ILE A 51 24.55 -3.64 -12.74
N SER A 52 24.60 -4.83 -13.36
CA SER A 52 23.40 -5.60 -13.72
C SER A 52 22.66 -6.09 -12.46
N ASP A 53 23.39 -6.46 -11.43
CA ASP A 53 22.83 -6.82 -10.11
C ASP A 53 22.09 -5.62 -9.49
N LEU A 54 22.72 -4.45 -9.45
CA LEU A 54 22.11 -3.23 -8.89
C LEU A 54 20.84 -2.84 -9.67
N ILE A 55 20.88 -2.92 -11.01
CA ILE A 55 19.71 -2.68 -11.86
C ILE A 55 18.59 -3.69 -11.56
N THR A 56 18.94 -4.96 -11.34
CA THR A 56 17.97 -6.01 -11.01
C THR A 56 17.27 -5.71 -9.69
N THR A 57 18.00 -5.26 -8.67
CA THR A 57 17.41 -4.83 -7.40
C THR A 57 16.51 -3.60 -7.58
N ILE A 58 16.96 -2.58 -8.33
CA ILE A 58 16.13 -1.39 -8.64
C ILE A 58 14.82 -1.79 -9.29
N ASN A 59 14.86 -2.67 -10.30
CA ASN A 59 13.67 -3.12 -11.02
C ASN A 59 12.71 -3.88 -10.11
N THR A 60 13.25 -4.74 -9.24
CA THR A 60 12.46 -5.45 -8.22
C THR A 60 11.78 -4.45 -7.27
N ASN A 61 12.54 -3.48 -6.74
CA ASN A 61 12.01 -2.47 -5.83
C ASN A 61 10.92 -1.61 -6.49
N SER A 62 11.13 -1.20 -7.75
CA SER A 62 10.16 -0.44 -8.54
C SER A 62 8.85 -1.20 -8.75
N LYS A 63 8.94 -2.51 -9.03
CA LYS A 63 7.77 -3.38 -9.13
C LYS A 63 7.02 -3.44 -7.80
N GLU A 64 7.71 -3.66 -6.68
CA GLU A 64 7.07 -3.72 -5.36
C GLU A 64 6.38 -2.40 -4.99
N VAL A 65 6.95 -1.24 -5.35
CA VAL A 65 6.29 0.07 -5.19
C VAL A 65 5.00 0.14 -6.00
N THR A 66 5.04 -0.30 -7.26
CA THR A 66 3.86 -0.32 -8.14
C THR A 66 2.74 -1.19 -7.56
N ASP A 67 3.10 -2.36 -7.01
CA ASP A 67 2.16 -3.28 -6.38
C ASP A 67 1.52 -2.66 -5.12
N VAL A 68 2.30 -1.93 -4.30
CA VAL A 68 1.77 -1.19 -3.14
C VAL A 68 0.79 -0.10 -3.57
N ILE A 69 1.10 0.67 -4.62
CA ILE A 69 0.20 1.72 -5.12
C ILE A 69 -1.14 1.10 -5.57
N LYS A 70 -1.09 0.01 -6.34
CA LYS A 70 -2.29 -0.68 -6.79
C LYS A 70 -3.12 -1.21 -5.61
N MET A 71 -2.47 -1.85 -4.65
CA MET A 71 -3.11 -2.35 -3.43
C MET A 71 -3.82 -1.22 -2.65
N LEU A 72 -3.19 -0.04 -2.54
CA LEU A 72 -3.79 1.11 -1.87
C LEU A 72 -4.97 1.71 -2.65
N GLN A 73 -4.91 1.73 -3.98
CA GLN A 73 -6.03 2.15 -4.83
C GLN A 73 -7.23 1.23 -4.66
N ASP A 74 -7.00 -0.08 -4.69
CA ASP A 74 -8.06 -1.09 -4.49
C ASP A 74 -8.65 -0.99 -3.08
N PHE A 75 -7.81 -0.80 -2.06
CA PHE A 75 -8.26 -0.63 -0.68
C PHE A 75 -9.09 0.64 -0.50
N LYS A 76 -8.66 1.76 -1.10
CA LYS A 76 -9.44 3.01 -1.13
C LYS A 76 -10.82 2.76 -1.75
N GLY A 77 -10.89 2.10 -2.91
CA GLY A 77 -12.17 1.77 -3.56
C GLY A 77 -13.13 1.00 -2.62
N LYS A 78 -12.61 -0.02 -1.93
CA LYS A 78 -13.40 -0.79 -0.95
C LYS A 78 -13.86 0.03 0.25
N LEU A 79 -13.03 0.95 0.75
CA LEU A 79 -13.41 1.86 1.83
C LEU A 79 -14.56 2.78 1.42
N TYR A 80 -14.51 3.34 0.22
CA TYR A 80 -15.58 4.19 -0.31
C TYR A 80 -16.89 3.43 -0.45
N GLN A 81 -16.85 2.24 -1.05
CA GLN A 81 -18.03 1.41 -1.22
C GLN A 81 -18.66 1.05 0.14
N ASN A 82 -17.85 0.49 1.05
CA ASN A 82 -18.33 0.08 2.38
C ASN A 82 -18.90 1.25 3.20
N SER A 83 -18.31 2.44 3.11
CA SER A 83 -18.80 3.62 3.82
C SER A 83 -20.10 4.15 3.23
N THR A 84 -20.22 4.10 1.90
CA THR A 84 -21.45 4.48 1.17
C THR A 84 -22.58 3.51 1.49
N ASP A 85 -22.32 2.21 1.43
CA ASP A 85 -23.31 1.18 1.75
C ASP A 85 -23.76 1.27 3.20
N PHE A 86 -22.83 1.47 4.13
CA PHE A 86 -23.17 1.68 5.54
C PHE A 86 -24.08 2.90 5.72
N LYS A 87 -23.73 4.03 5.11
CA LYS A 87 -24.56 5.25 5.13
C LYS A 87 -25.96 4.99 4.55
N ASN A 88 -26.04 4.34 3.40
CA ASN A 88 -27.30 4.05 2.72
C ASN A 88 -28.16 3.05 3.51
N ASN A 89 -27.56 2.07 4.18
CA ASN A 89 -28.29 1.12 5.02
C ASN A 89 -28.84 1.79 6.29
N VAL A 90 -28.07 2.69 6.91
CA VAL A 90 -28.47 3.38 8.15
C VAL A 90 -29.46 4.52 7.87
N GLY A 91 -29.15 5.40 6.92
CA GLY A 91 -29.92 6.60 6.61
C GLY A 91 -30.89 6.43 5.43
N GLY A 92 -30.65 5.50 4.52
CA GLY A 92 -31.32 5.44 3.22
C GLY A 92 -30.55 6.19 2.13
N PRO A 93 -30.75 5.91 0.83
CA PRO A 93 -30.01 6.52 -0.27
C PRO A 93 -30.13 8.06 -0.35
N ASP A 94 -31.25 8.61 0.10
CA ASP A 94 -31.57 10.04 0.19
C ASP A 94 -31.59 10.57 1.64
N GLY A 95 -31.08 9.77 2.58
CA GLY A 95 -31.21 10.02 4.02
C GLY A 95 -32.62 9.76 4.56
N LYS A 96 -33.48 9.04 3.80
CA LYS A 96 -34.80 8.61 4.24
C LYS A 96 -34.99 7.11 4.01
N GLY A 97 -35.73 6.45 4.89
CA GLY A 97 -36.14 5.05 4.68
C GLY A 97 -35.09 3.98 5.00
N GLY A 98 -33.91 4.35 5.51
CA GLY A 98 -32.95 3.40 6.09
C GLY A 98 -33.37 2.88 7.47
N LEU A 99 -32.47 2.17 8.16
CA LEU A 99 -32.71 1.61 9.50
C LEU A 99 -33.25 2.65 10.50
N THR A 100 -32.73 3.89 10.43
CA THR A 100 -33.20 5.00 11.27
C THR A 100 -34.70 5.28 11.12
N ALA A 101 -35.22 5.25 9.89
CA ALA A 101 -36.63 5.46 9.60
C ALA A 101 -37.50 4.27 10.06
N ILE A 102 -36.99 3.04 9.93
CA ILE A 102 -37.68 1.83 10.42
C ILE A 102 -37.85 1.90 11.94
N LEU A 103 -36.78 2.22 12.66
CA LEU A 103 -36.81 2.35 14.11
C LEU A 103 -37.77 3.48 14.54
N ALA A 104 -37.73 4.64 13.87
CA ALA A 104 -38.64 5.74 14.16
C ALA A 104 -40.13 5.41 13.92
N GLY A 105 -40.44 4.61 12.89
CA GLY A 105 -41.81 4.25 12.52
C GLY A 105 -42.48 3.20 13.43
N GLN A 106 -41.71 2.41 14.19
CA GLN A 106 -42.22 1.30 15.01
C GLN A 106 -42.45 1.65 16.51
N GLN A 107 -42.80 2.90 16.85
CA GLN A 107 -42.95 3.37 18.26
C GLN A 107 -41.64 3.37 19.07
N ALA A 108 -40.52 3.80 18.48
CA ALA A 108 -39.28 3.95 19.24
C ALA A 108 -39.20 5.28 20.00
N THR A 109 -39.07 5.19 21.31
CA THR A 109 -38.61 6.22 22.27
C THR A 109 -37.12 6.59 22.10
N ILE A 110 -36.50 6.27 20.97
CA ILE A 110 -35.10 6.63 20.70
C ILE A 110 -35.09 8.08 20.20
N PRO A 111 -34.49 9.02 20.95
CA PRO A 111 -34.38 10.40 20.49
C PRO A 111 -33.69 10.43 19.13
N GLN A 112 -34.06 11.38 18.27
CA GLN A 112 -33.31 11.66 17.06
C GLN A 112 -31.83 11.86 17.44
N LEU A 113 -30.99 10.89 17.11
CA LEU A 113 -29.55 11.03 17.25
C LEU A 113 -29.09 11.88 16.07
N GLN A 114 -28.70 13.12 16.39
CA GLN A 114 -28.09 14.07 15.46
C GLN A 114 -26.72 13.57 15.00
#